data_AF-A0A1F9MWT5-F1
#
_entry.id   AF-A0A1F9MWT5-F1
#
_cell.length_a   1.000
_cell.length_b   1.000
_cell.length_c   1.000
_cell.angle_alpha   90.00
_cell.angle_beta   90.00
_cell.angle_gamma   90.00
#
_symmetry.space_group_name_H-M   'P 1'
#
loop_
_entity.id
_entity.type
_entity.pdbx_description
1 polymer ?
#
loop_
_entity_poly.entity_id
_entity_poly.type
_entity_poly.pdbx_seq_one_letter_code
_entity_poly.pdbx_strand_id
1 'polypeptide(L)' 'MKVKTSITLSPDVILELDNLAETAGNRSAVVETALRAYFAARKREHRDREDLALINANADDLNHEALDVLGYQVEL' A
#
# COMPACT_ATOMS: atom_id res chain seq x y z
N MET A 1 14.05 19.84 3.29
CA MET A 1 14.23 20.37 4.67
C MET A 1 13.30 19.60 5.60
N LYS A 2 13.70 19.34 6.85
CA LYS A 2 12.83 18.67 7.84
C LYS A 2 12.14 19.72 8.73
N VAL A 3 10.88 19.48 9.09
CA VAL A 3 10.10 20.33 10.00
C VAL A 3 9.92 19.58 11.32
N LYS A 4 10.12 20.28 12.45
CA LYS A 4 9.86 19.70 13.77
C LYS A 4 8.35 19.73 14.02
N THR A 5 7.80 18.59 14.41
CA THR A 5 6.39 18.42 14.71
C THR A 5 6.26 17.76 16.08
N SER A 6 5.44 18.33 16.96
CA SER A 6 5.07 17.68 18.22
C SER A 6 3.85 16.80 17.99
N ILE A 7 3.90 15.56 18.46
CA ILE A 7 2.81 14.60 18.39
C ILE A 7 2.67 13.93 19.76
N THR A 8 1.43 13.66 20.14
CA THR A 8 1.12 12.89 21.35
C THR A 8 1.09 11.41 21.00
N LEU A 9 1.85 10.61 21.74
CA LEU A 9 1.89 9.15 21.61
C LEU A 9 1.70 8.55 23.00
N SER A 10 1.21 7.31 23.05
CA SER A 10 1.08 6.58 24.30
C SER A 10 2.46 6.21 24.87
N PRO A 11 2.59 6.05 26.21
CA PRO A 11 3.88 5.77 26.84
C PRO A 11 4.56 4.49 26.34
N ASP A 12 3.77 3.45 26.06
CA ASP A 12 4.23 2.18 25.49
C ASP A 12 4.84 2.36 24.10
N VAL A 13 4.22 3.17 23.24
CA VAL A 13 4.76 3.49 21.91
C VAL A 13 6.06 4.27 22.00
N ILE A 14 6.18 5.20 22.97
CA ILE A 14 7.43 5.92 23.20
C ILE A 14 8.55 4.97 23.64
N LEU A 15 8.25 4.00 24.50
CA LEU A 15 9.22 3.01 24.96
C LEU A 15 9.73 2.14 23.81
N GLU A 16 8.83 1.64 22.95
CA GLU A 16 9.24 0.88 21.76
C GLU A 16 10.03 1.74 20.77
N LEU A 17 9.61 2.99 20.58
CA LEU A 17 10.31 3.94 19.73
C LEU A 17 11.74 4.22 20.23
N ASP A 18 11.94 4.27 21.54
CA ASP A 18 13.27 4.42 22.14
C ASP A 18 14.18 3.24 21.83
N ASN A 19 13.68 2.01 22.04
CA ASN A 19 14.44 0.80 21.74
C ASN A 19 14.86 0.74 20.25
N LEU A 20 13.95 1.12 19.34
CA LEU A 20 14.26 1.17 17.90
C LEU A 20 15.23 2.31 17.54
N ALA A 21 15.14 3.43 18.25
CA ALA A 21 15.99 4.59 18.02
C ALA A 21 17.46 4.32 18.39
N GLU A 22 17.75 3.41 19.33
CA GLU A 22 19.13 3.00 19.64
C GLU A 22 19.86 2.46 18.41
N THR A 23 19.16 1.70 17.56
CA THR A 23 19.72 1.13 16.33
C THR A 23 19.67 2.12 15.16
N ALA A 24 18.60 2.92 15.06
CA ALA A 24 18.37 3.86 13.95
C ALA A 24 19.01 5.26 14.17
N GLY A 25 19.62 5.49 15.33
CA GLY A 25 20.31 6.72 15.72
C GLY A 25 19.42 7.80 16.36
N ASN A 26 18.15 7.95 15.95
CA ASN A 26 17.21 8.84 16.65
C ASN A 26 15.73 8.51 16.36
N ARG A 27 14.85 8.92 17.29
CA ARG A 27 13.39 8.75 17.18
C ARG A 27 12.82 9.33 15.89
N SER A 28 13.31 10.48 15.43
CA SER A 28 12.79 11.12 14.21
C SER A 28 13.06 10.29 12.95
N ALA A 29 14.18 9.57 12.89
CA ALA A 29 14.50 8.69 11.77
C ALA A 29 13.57 7.46 11.73
N VAL A 30 13.29 6.87 12.89
CA VAL A 30 12.33 5.76 13.02
C VAL A 30 10.94 6.21 12.59
N VAL A 31 10.43 7.32 13.15
CA VAL A 31 9.10 7.86 12.82
C VAL A 31 9.00 8.21 11.33
N GLU A 32 10.00 8.86 10.75
CA GLU A 32 9.99 9.22 9.33
C GLU A 32 9.96 7.96 8.45
N THR A 33 10.72 6.92 8.80
CA THR A 33 10.77 5.66 8.05
C THR A 33 9.42 4.94 8.11
N ALA A 34 8.85 4.83 9.32
CA ALA A 34 7.55 4.20 9.54
C ALA A 34 6.44 4.92 8.78
N LEU A 35 6.39 6.27 8.83
CA LEU A 35 5.40 7.05 8.10
C LEU A 35 5.55 6.91 6.59
N ARG A 36 6.78 6.89 6.05
CA ARG A 36 7.03 6.67 4.62
C ARG A 36 6.54 5.31 4.17
N ALA A 37 6.84 4.26 4.94
CA ALA A 37 6.36 2.91 4.66
C ALA A 37 4.81 2.86 4.70
N TYR A 38 4.20 3.46 5.70
CA TYR A 38 2.74 3.54 5.84
C TYR A 38 2.09 4.26 4.66
N PHE A 39 2.62 5.42 4.24
CA PHE A 39 2.08 6.15 3.09
C PHE A 39 2.24 5.39 1.78
N ALA A 40 3.36 4.69 1.59
CA ALA A 40 3.57 3.85 0.42
C ALA A 40 2.58 2.69 0.36
N ALA A 41 2.34 2.03 1.50
CA ALA A 41 1.35 0.96 1.61
C ALA A 41 -0.07 1.46 1.31
N ARG A 42 -0.49 2.59 1.90
CA ARG A 42 -1.81 3.19 1.64
C ARG A 42 -2.01 3.62 0.18
N LYS A 43 -0.99 4.19 -0.46
CA LYS A 43 -1.05 4.52 -1.89
C LYS A 43 -1.17 3.29 -2.77
N ARG A 44 -0.51 2.19 -2.39
CA ARG A 44 -0.64 0.91 -3.09
C ARG A 44 -2.05 0.36 -2.93
N GLU A 45 -2.55 0.24 -1.71
CA GLU A 45 -3.91 -0.23 -1.41
C GLU A 45 -4.99 0.59 -2.14
N HIS A 46 -4.86 1.93 -2.17
CA HIS A 46 -5.80 2.77 -2.89
C HIS A 46 -5.83 2.45 -4.38
N ARG A 47 -4.65 2.36 -5.00
CA ARG A 47 -4.50 2.03 -6.42
C ARG A 47 -5.03 0.64 -6.72
N ASP A 48 -4.64 -0.36 -5.94
CA ASP A 48 -5.08 -1.75 -6.13
C ASP A 48 -6.62 -1.85 -6.06
N ARG A 49 -7.25 -1.06 -5.17
CA ARG A 49 -8.71 -0.97 -5.06
C ARG A 49 -9.35 -0.29 -6.28
N GLU A 50 -8.75 0.78 -6.79
CA GLU A 50 -9.22 1.45 -8.02
C GLU A 50 -9.08 0.55 -9.24
N ASP A 51 -7.94 -0.13 -9.38
CA ASP A 51 -7.68 -1.08 -10.46
C ASP A 51 -8.67 -2.25 -10.42
N LEU A 52 -8.93 -2.81 -9.23
CA LEU A 52 -9.94 -3.84 -9.05
C LEU A 52 -11.34 -3.36 -9.44
N ALA A 53 -11.70 -2.12 -9.07
CA ALA A 53 -12.99 -1.54 -9.45
C ALA A 53 -13.12 -1.39 -10.97
N LEU A 54 -12.04 -1.00 -11.66
CA LEU A 54 -12.02 -0.88 -13.11
C LEU A 54 -12.13 -2.25 -13.79
N ILE A 55 -11.39 -3.26 -13.32
CA ILE A 55 -11.48 -4.64 -13.84
C ILE A 55 -12.92 -5.15 -13.71
N ASN A 56 -13.51 -5.00 -12.52
CA ASN A 56 -14.88 -5.46 -12.28
C ASN A 56 -15.91 -4.70 -13.12
N ALA A 57 -15.71 -3.40 -13.36
CA ALA A 57 -16.60 -2.60 -14.21
C ALA A 57 -16.61 -3.08 -15.68
N ASN A 58 -15.51 -3.68 -16.15
CA ASN A 58 -15.40 -4.21 -17.51
C ASN A 58 -15.50 -5.74 -17.55
N ALA A 59 -15.81 -6.40 -16.43
CA ALA A 59 -15.72 -7.85 -16.33
C ALA A 59 -16.69 -8.56 -17.28
N ASP A 60 -17.89 -8.03 -17.46
CA ASP A 60 -18.90 -8.63 -18.34
C ASP A 60 -18.45 -8.60 -19.80
N ASP A 61 -17.92 -7.46 -20.28
CA ASP A 61 -17.41 -7.32 -21.65
C ASP A 61 -16.16 -8.19 -21.87
N LEU A 62 -15.21 -8.18 -20.92
CA LEU A 62 -14.02 -9.02 -20.97
C LEU A 62 -14.35 -10.51 -20.97
N ASN A 63 -15.35 -10.93 -20.19
CA ASN A 63 -15.81 -12.32 -20.17
C ASN A 63 -16.50 -12.69 -21.47
N HIS A 64 -17.27 -11.77 -22.06
CA HIS A 64 -17.91 -12.00 -23.36
C HIS A 64 -16.87 -12.20 -24.47
N GLU A 65 -15.86 -11.32 -24.56
CA GLU A 65 -14.75 -11.47 -25.50
C GLU A 65 -13.99 -12.78 -25.29
N ALA A 66 -13.72 -13.16 -24.04
CA ALA A 66 -13.04 -14.42 -23.73
C ALA A 66 -13.84 -15.65 -24.18
N LEU A 67 -15.16 -15.63 -23.99
CA LEU A 67 -16.05 -16.70 -24.46
C LEU A 67 -16.12 -16.76 -26.00
N ASP A 68 -16.11 -15.61 -26.68
CA ASP A 68 -16.10 -15.54 -28.14
C ASP A 68 -14.81 -16.16 -28.71
N VAL A 69 -13.65 -15.82 -28.13
CA VAL A 69 -12.34 -16.38 -28.56
C VAL A 69 -12.29 -17.91 -28.45
N LEU A 70 -12.92 -18.50 -27.44
CA LEU A 70 -13.00 -19.97 -27.30
C LEU A 70 -13.72 -20.63 -28.49
N GLY A 71 -14.65 -19.92 -29.14
CA GLY A 71 -15.35 -20.40 -30.33
C GLY A 71 -14.47 -20.55 -31.58
N TYR A 72 -13.29 -19.92 -31.59
CA TYR A 72 -12.32 -20.00 -32.69
C TYR A 72 -11.19 -21.00 -32.46
N GLN A 73 -11.20 -21.72 -31.33
CA GLN A 73 -10.21 -22.77 -31.06
C GLN A 73 -10.49 -23.99 -31.94
N VAL A 74 -9.54 -24.33 -32.82
CA VAL A 74 -9.50 -25.58 -33.58
C VAL A 74 -8.50 -26.54 -32.94
N GLU A 75 -8.82 -27.84 -32.94
CA GLU A 75 -7.88 -28.89 -32.50
C GLU A 75 -6.60 -28.85 -33.37
N LEU A 76 -5.45 -28.92 -32.68
CA LEU A 76 -4.11 -28.94 -33.26
C LEU A 76 -3.73 -30.32 -33.80
#